data_AF-A0A2Z2M5V1-F1
#
_entry.id   AF-A0A2Z2M5V1-F1
#
_cell.length_a   1.000
_cell.length_b   1.000
_cell.length_c   1.000
_cell.angle_alpha   90.00
_cell.angle_beta   90.00
_cell.angle_gamma   90.00
#
_symmetry.space_group_name_H-M   'P 1'
#
loop_
_entity.id
_entity.type
_entity.pdbx_description
1 polymer ?
#
loop_
_entity_poly.entity_id
_entity_poly.type
_entity_poly.pdbx_seq_one_letter_code
_entity_poly.pdbx_strand_id
1 'polypeptide(L)'
;MEVRLRGRLERLVEDLTQRFSQQDREKIKKALIAMIKVRDIPVSPLNPASGYHPVLVLKKRFGGLEKEVKVSLVDLSVLTKYNLPGWRREVEFVLDREVVYVDLVGGVETLFIGEPHLLARIEGSLAKILQQMTYKPRESVLFYNQIYMDFGGRYILLELRGSDLRLNLVNLNLSEASRILGRAIPYMDSVFGNKNEEFYKLLFVYSSETLGTFQWFFDQYVYPYLNPEQREFLEEMHDYRNFVSLLYSYVSRLNKDRLENEIGIRVVRRANPNRPLEIGIAFANRGIEVRRYPSTTTISFMV
;
A
#
# COMPACT_ATOMS: atom_id res chain seq x y z
N MET A 1 9.72 -25.75 1.43
CA MET A 1 10.80 -25.54 2.42
C MET A 1 11.74 -26.73 2.38
N GLU A 2 13.01 -26.50 2.03
CA GLU A 2 14.03 -27.55 1.90
C GLU A 2 14.20 -28.36 3.20
N VAL A 3 14.58 -29.64 3.07
CA VAL A 3 14.75 -30.59 4.20
C VAL A 3 15.69 -30.03 5.27
N ARG A 4 16.75 -29.32 4.86
CA ARG A 4 17.73 -28.70 5.78
C ARG A 4 17.13 -27.56 6.62
N LEU A 5 16.24 -26.75 6.02
CA LEU A 5 15.55 -25.66 6.73
C LEU A 5 14.55 -26.21 7.74
N ARG A 6 13.84 -27.30 7.41
CA ARG A 6 12.96 -28.02 8.36
C ARG A 6 13.72 -28.49 9.60
N GLY A 7 14.89 -29.11 9.42
CA GLY A 7 15.71 -29.58 10.54
C GLY A 7 16.33 -28.47 11.39
N ARG A 8 16.57 -27.27 10.83
CA ARG A 8 17.00 -26.10 11.63
C ARG A 8 15.83 -25.49 12.40
N LEU A 9 14.66 -25.38 11.76
CA LEU A 9 13.46 -24.85 12.40
C LEU A 9 13.02 -25.69 13.60
N GLU A 10 12.97 -27.02 13.49
CA GLU A 10 12.56 -27.88 14.62
C GLU A 10 13.52 -27.77 15.81
N ARG A 11 14.83 -27.74 15.56
CA ARG A 11 15.84 -27.52 16.62
C ARG A 11 15.67 -26.16 17.30
N LEU A 12 15.40 -25.12 16.53
CA LEU A 12 15.11 -23.79 17.07
C LEU A 12 13.83 -23.79 17.92
N VAL A 13 12.78 -24.47 17.47
CA VAL A 13 11.53 -24.60 18.22
C VAL A 13 11.78 -25.33 19.55
N GLU A 14 12.57 -26.41 19.56
CA GLU A 14 12.95 -27.09 20.80
C GLU A 14 13.71 -26.18 21.78
N ASP A 15 14.75 -25.48 21.31
CA ASP A 15 15.53 -24.53 22.14
C ASP A 15 14.62 -23.42 22.72
N LEU A 16 13.75 -22.84 21.90
CA LEU A 16 12.80 -21.81 22.35
C LEU A 16 11.77 -22.38 23.33
N THR A 17 11.30 -23.61 23.13
CA THR A 17 10.35 -24.26 24.03
C THR A 17 10.97 -24.49 25.41
N GLN A 18 12.25 -24.87 25.48
CA GLN A 18 12.99 -24.99 26.74
C GLN A 18 13.18 -23.63 27.44
N ARG A 19 13.29 -22.54 26.66
CA ARG A 19 13.41 -21.18 27.21
C ARG A 19 12.08 -20.62 27.68
N PHE A 20 10.97 -20.96 27.03
CA PHE A 20 9.64 -20.50 27.42
C PHE A 20 8.91 -21.62 28.18
N SER A 21 7.89 -22.21 27.59
CA SER A 21 7.16 -23.35 28.15
C SER A 21 6.75 -24.34 27.08
N GLN A 22 6.52 -25.60 27.46
CA GLN A 22 6.02 -26.65 26.54
C GLN A 22 4.66 -26.30 25.91
N GLN A 23 3.82 -25.54 26.62
CA GLN A 23 2.52 -25.10 26.12
C GLN A 23 2.64 -24.11 24.96
N ASP A 24 3.77 -23.39 24.86
CA ASP A 24 3.99 -22.38 23.82
C ASP A 24 4.54 -22.97 22.51
N ARG A 25 4.94 -24.26 22.50
CA ARG A 25 5.64 -24.89 21.38
C ARG A 25 4.94 -24.67 20.04
N GLU A 26 3.63 -24.95 19.96
CA GLU A 26 2.86 -24.79 18.73
C GLU A 26 2.71 -23.32 18.33
N LYS A 27 2.57 -22.42 19.30
CA LYS A 27 2.48 -20.97 19.05
C LYS A 27 3.79 -20.40 18.53
N ILE A 28 4.92 -20.79 19.15
CA ILE A 28 6.28 -20.45 18.70
C ILE A 28 6.50 -20.96 17.27
N LYS A 29 6.16 -22.22 17.00
CA LYS A 29 6.30 -22.82 15.68
C LYS A 29 5.49 -22.07 14.61
N LYS A 30 4.21 -21.76 14.90
CA LYS A 30 3.36 -20.97 14.01
C LYS A 30 3.92 -19.58 13.77
N ALA A 31 4.37 -18.89 14.83
CA ALA A 31 4.98 -17.57 14.73
C ALA A 31 6.23 -17.59 13.84
N LEU A 32 7.16 -18.54 14.05
CA LEU A 32 8.36 -18.64 13.22
C LEU A 32 8.04 -18.89 11.75
N ILE A 33 7.13 -19.82 11.45
CA ILE A 33 6.71 -20.11 10.06
C ILE A 33 6.10 -18.87 9.41
N ALA A 34 5.25 -18.16 10.13
CA ALA A 34 4.60 -16.95 9.64
C ALA A 34 5.61 -15.81 9.41
N MET A 35 6.55 -15.61 10.33
CA MET A 35 7.60 -14.59 10.19
C MET A 35 8.58 -14.91 9.07
N ILE A 36 8.87 -16.20 8.81
CA ILE A 36 9.62 -16.64 7.63
C ILE A 36 8.85 -16.31 6.35
N LYS A 37 7.54 -16.57 6.30
CA LYS A 37 6.69 -16.20 5.15
C LYS A 37 6.72 -14.69 4.91
N VAL A 38 6.59 -13.88 5.96
CA VAL A 38 6.69 -12.42 5.88
C VAL A 38 8.08 -11.96 5.43
N ARG A 39 9.15 -12.57 5.93
CA ARG A 39 10.54 -12.29 5.52
C ARG A 39 10.73 -12.50 4.01
N ASP A 40 10.12 -13.52 3.45
CA ASP A 40 10.30 -13.88 2.04
C ASP A 40 9.54 -12.96 1.07
N ILE A 41 8.64 -12.11 1.57
CA ILE A 41 7.95 -11.10 0.76
C ILE A 41 8.96 -9.98 0.40
N PRO A 42 9.17 -9.64 -0.90
CA PRO A 42 10.20 -8.69 -1.32
C PRO A 42 10.16 -7.31 -0.65
N VAL A 43 8.96 -6.80 -0.35
CA VAL A 43 8.78 -5.48 0.26
C VAL A 43 8.49 -5.50 1.75
N SER A 44 8.54 -6.68 2.35
CA SER A 44 8.47 -6.77 3.79
C SER A 44 9.68 -6.05 4.40
N PRO A 45 9.49 -5.31 5.51
CA PRO A 45 10.60 -4.76 6.26
C PRO A 45 11.52 -5.86 6.82
N LEU A 46 11.06 -7.11 6.90
CA LEU A 46 11.84 -8.27 7.32
C LEU A 46 12.63 -8.91 6.17
N ASN A 47 12.48 -8.46 4.93
CA ASN A 47 13.24 -9.03 3.83
C ASN A 47 14.72 -8.66 3.93
N PRO A 48 15.66 -9.63 3.95
CA PRO A 48 17.09 -9.34 4.05
C PRO A 48 17.64 -8.51 2.88
N ALA A 49 17.00 -8.56 1.70
CA ALA A 49 17.40 -7.76 0.55
C ALA A 49 17.27 -6.25 0.79
N SER A 50 16.53 -5.85 1.82
CA SER A 50 16.46 -4.45 2.29
C SER A 50 17.74 -3.95 2.98
N GLY A 51 18.75 -4.80 3.16
CA GLY A 51 20.05 -4.45 3.74
C GLY A 51 20.12 -4.62 5.27
N TYR A 52 19.07 -5.12 5.91
CA TYR A 52 19.02 -5.37 7.36
C TYR A 52 18.92 -6.85 7.67
N HIS A 53 19.51 -7.27 8.80
CA HIS A 53 19.30 -8.61 9.32
C HIS A 53 17.96 -8.69 10.09
N PRO A 54 16.97 -9.48 9.63
CA PRO A 54 15.68 -9.59 10.30
C PRO A 54 15.77 -10.43 11.59
N VAL A 55 15.31 -9.85 12.69
CA VAL A 55 15.34 -10.44 14.02
C VAL A 55 13.93 -10.49 14.58
N LEU A 56 13.48 -11.69 14.98
CA LEU A 56 12.25 -11.87 15.75
C LEU A 56 12.58 -11.83 17.24
N VAL A 57 11.91 -10.97 17.99
CA VAL A 57 12.02 -10.86 19.45
C VAL A 57 10.78 -11.49 20.06
N LEU A 58 10.89 -12.74 20.51
CA LEU A 58 9.82 -13.42 21.23
C LEU A 58 9.77 -12.93 22.67
N LYS A 59 8.61 -12.43 23.11
CA LYS A 59 8.37 -11.95 24.47
C LYS A 59 7.28 -12.76 25.15
N LYS A 60 7.45 -13.05 26.44
CA LYS A 60 6.43 -13.68 27.30
C LYS A 60 6.54 -13.19 28.73
N ARG A 61 5.40 -12.99 29.40
CA ARG A 61 5.37 -12.65 30.83
C ARG A 61 5.22 -13.89 31.69
N PHE A 62 6.04 -13.96 32.73
CA PHE A 62 6.01 -14.97 33.77
C PHE A 62 5.78 -14.26 35.11
N GLY A 63 4.51 -14.06 35.47
CA GLY A 63 4.15 -13.23 36.62
C GLY A 63 4.60 -11.79 36.43
N GLY A 64 5.52 -11.31 37.28
CA GLY A 64 6.08 -9.95 37.21
C GLY A 64 7.30 -9.77 36.31
N LEU A 65 7.84 -10.86 35.73
CA LEU A 65 9.03 -10.82 34.87
C LEU A 65 8.66 -10.99 33.40
N GLU A 66 9.25 -10.19 32.52
CA GLU A 66 9.14 -10.36 31.07
C GLU A 66 10.42 -11.02 30.55
N LYS A 67 10.27 -12.17 29.88
CA LYS A 67 11.38 -12.87 29.24
C LYS A 67 11.36 -12.58 27.75
N GLU A 68 12.52 -12.21 27.22
CA GLU A 68 12.73 -11.94 25.81
C GLU A 68 13.80 -12.89 25.22
N VAL A 69 13.55 -13.38 24.01
CA VAL A 69 14.51 -14.19 23.24
C VAL A 69 14.56 -13.68 21.82
N LYS A 70 15.76 -13.30 21.37
CA LYS A 70 16.01 -12.81 20.00
C LYS A 70 16.37 -13.97 19.10
N VAL A 71 15.82 -13.99 17.90
CA VAL A 71 15.96 -15.07 16.93
C VAL A 71 16.31 -14.48 15.58
N SER A 72 17.36 -14.99 14.94
CA SER A 72 17.65 -14.69 13.55
C SER A 72 16.63 -15.38 12.65
N LEU A 73 15.92 -14.61 11.83
CA LEU A 73 15.05 -15.17 10.81
C LEU A 73 15.82 -15.65 9.58
N VAL A 74 17.12 -15.35 9.45
CA VAL A 74 17.98 -15.85 8.34
C VAL A 74 18.61 -17.18 8.73
N ASP A 75 19.30 -17.21 9.86
CA ASP A 75 20.06 -18.37 10.31
C ASP A 75 19.22 -19.41 11.04
N LEU A 76 18.00 -19.02 11.46
CA LEU A 76 17.09 -19.81 12.30
C LEU A 76 17.80 -20.28 13.58
N SER A 77 18.35 -19.31 14.32
CA SER A 77 19.09 -19.54 15.55
C SER A 77 18.81 -18.46 16.59
N VAL A 78 18.94 -18.80 17.87
CA VAL A 78 18.89 -17.85 18.97
C VAL A 78 20.09 -16.91 18.91
N LEU A 79 19.83 -15.61 19.11
CA LEU A 79 20.83 -14.56 19.18
C LEU A 79 21.11 -14.20 20.65
N THR A 80 22.38 -14.02 20.93
CA THR A 80 22.96 -13.60 22.20
C THR A 80 23.68 -12.26 22.01
N LYS A 81 24.16 -11.65 23.08
CA LYS A 81 24.97 -10.42 22.99
C LYS A 81 26.22 -10.54 22.11
N TYR A 82 26.74 -11.75 21.90
CA TYR A 82 28.00 -11.97 21.19
C TYR A 82 27.83 -12.18 19.67
N ASN A 83 26.64 -12.58 19.22
CA ASN A 83 26.33 -12.83 17.81
C ASN A 83 25.17 -11.98 17.30
N LEU A 84 24.80 -10.93 18.03
CA LEU A 84 23.75 -10.00 17.61
C LEU A 84 24.26 -9.11 16.46
N PRO A 85 23.58 -9.08 15.30
CA PRO A 85 24.00 -8.22 14.19
C PRO A 85 23.86 -6.73 14.54
N GLY A 86 24.85 -5.94 14.12
CA GLY A 86 24.84 -4.48 14.30
C GLY A 86 23.70 -3.81 13.52
N TRP A 87 23.55 -4.18 12.24
CA TRP A 87 22.48 -3.71 11.37
C TRP A 87 21.33 -4.72 11.36
N ARG A 88 20.35 -4.50 12.24
CA ARG A 88 19.21 -5.41 12.40
C ARG A 88 17.89 -4.69 12.38
N ARG A 89 16.85 -5.41 11.96
CA ARG A 89 15.47 -4.96 12.08
C ARG A 89 14.72 -5.93 12.98
N GLU A 90 14.31 -5.43 14.13
CA GLU A 90 13.59 -6.22 15.13
C GLU A 90 12.08 -6.11 14.88
N VAL A 91 11.41 -7.27 14.91
CA VAL A 91 9.96 -7.38 15.08
C VAL A 91 9.72 -8.09 16.41
N GLU A 92 8.83 -7.53 17.22
CA GLU A 92 8.44 -8.15 18.48
C GLU A 92 7.28 -9.12 18.23
N PHE A 93 7.27 -10.26 18.91
CA PHE A 93 6.10 -11.11 18.97
C PHE A 93 5.80 -11.54 20.41
N VAL A 94 4.67 -11.11 20.95
CA VAL A 94 4.27 -11.32 22.34
C VAL A 94 3.42 -12.58 22.45
N LEU A 95 4.02 -13.67 22.97
CA LEU A 95 3.41 -14.99 23.06
C LEU A 95 2.11 -15.02 23.86
N ASP A 96 1.85 -14.08 24.76
CA ASP A 96 0.62 -14.08 25.55
C ASP A 96 -0.55 -13.36 24.86
N ARG A 97 -0.28 -12.45 23.92
CA ARG A 97 -1.30 -11.53 23.36
C ARG A 97 -1.56 -11.73 21.88
N GLU A 98 -0.51 -12.00 21.12
CA GLU A 98 -0.60 -12.02 19.67
C GLU A 98 -0.97 -13.40 19.16
N VAL A 99 -1.51 -13.46 17.95
CA VAL A 99 -1.99 -14.68 17.33
C VAL A 99 -1.46 -14.82 15.91
N VAL A 100 -1.38 -16.06 15.47
CA VAL A 100 -1.11 -16.43 14.08
C VAL A 100 -2.15 -17.45 13.65
N TYR A 101 -2.92 -17.11 12.61
CA TYR A 101 -3.92 -18.00 12.04
C TYR A 101 -4.10 -17.71 10.55
N VAL A 102 -4.71 -18.66 9.85
CA VAL A 102 -5.07 -18.54 8.43
C VAL A 102 -6.58 -18.58 8.35
N ASP A 103 -7.16 -17.68 7.55
CA ASP A 103 -8.59 -17.64 7.29
C ASP A 103 -8.88 -17.19 5.84
N LEU A 104 -10.11 -17.37 5.38
CA LEU A 104 -10.58 -16.97 4.06
C LEU A 104 -11.31 -15.63 4.12
N VAL A 105 -10.63 -14.56 3.72
CA VAL A 105 -11.21 -13.21 3.65
C VAL A 105 -11.67 -12.94 2.23
N GLY A 106 -12.98 -12.81 2.03
CA GLY A 106 -13.53 -12.55 0.69
C GLY A 106 -13.10 -13.60 -0.35
N GLY A 107 -12.89 -14.87 0.07
CA GLY A 107 -12.45 -15.97 -0.80
C GLY A 107 -10.94 -16.02 -1.07
N VAL A 108 -10.12 -15.23 -0.36
CA VAL A 108 -8.66 -15.24 -0.45
C VAL A 108 -8.07 -15.82 0.83
N GLU A 109 -7.18 -16.81 0.70
CA GLU A 109 -6.41 -17.31 1.83
C GLU A 109 -5.53 -16.20 2.40
N THR A 110 -5.75 -15.89 3.68
CA THR A 110 -5.11 -14.77 4.37
C THR A 110 -4.43 -15.25 5.63
N LEU A 111 -3.11 -15.04 5.73
CA LEU A 111 -2.34 -15.27 6.95
C LEU A 111 -2.41 -14.02 7.83
N PHE A 112 -2.90 -14.16 9.06
CA PHE A 112 -2.99 -13.10 10.05
C PHE A 112 -1.90 -13.24 11.11
N ILE A 113 -1.24 -12.13 11.44
CA ILE A 113 -0.17 -12.05 12.44
C ILE A 113 -0.33 -10.75 13.21
N GLY A 114 -0.55 -10.81 14.54
CA GLY A 114 -0.60 -9.64 15.41
C GLY A 114 -1.63 -9.76 16.52
N GLU A 115 -2.09 -8.63 17.06
CA GLU A 115 -3.05 -8.61 18.18
C GLU A 115 -4.51 -8.79 17.68
N PRO A 116 -5.28 -9.75 18.23
CA PRO A 116 -6.62 -10.12 17.71
C PRO A 116 -7.56 -8.95 17.43
N HIS A 117 -7.65 -7.98 18.34
CA HIS A 117 -8.52 -6.81 18.20
C HIS A 117 -8.15 -5.87 17.03
N LEU A 118 -6.86 -5.74 16.70
CA LEU A 118 -6.39 -4.95 15.56
C LEU A 118 -6.65 -5.70 14.26
N LEU A 119 -6.39 -7.02 14.26
CA LEU A 119 -6.62 -7.89 13.12
C LEU A 119 -8.10 -7.85 12.71
N ALA A 120 -9.02 -8.04 13.67
CA ALA A 120 -10.47 -8.03 13.42
C ALA A 120 -10.96 -6.68 12.83
N ARG A 121 -10.37 -5.56 13.25
CA ARG A 121 -10.71 -4.23 12.71
C ARG A 121 -10.26 -4.07 11.26
N ILE A 122 -9.06 -4.55 10.94
CA ILE A 122 -8.50 -4.44 9.59
C ILE A 122 -9.17 -5.42 8.63
N GLU A 123 -9.50 -6.62 9.11
CA GLU A 123 -10.16 -7.67 8.35
C GLU A 123 -11.44 -7.18 7.65
N GLY A 124 -12.29 -6.40 8.33
CA GLY A 124 -13.50 -5.85 7.72
C GLY A 124 -13.22 -4.86 6.57
N SER A 125 -12.11 -4.10 6.66
CA SER A 125 -11.68 -3.22 5.57
C SER A 125 -11.09 -4.02 4.42
N LEU A 126 -10.26 -5.02 4.73
CA LEU A 126 -9.68 -5.93 3.74
C LEU A 126 -10.78 -6.68 2.97
N ALA A 127 -11.79 -7.21 3.66
CA ALA A 127 -12.91 -7.91 3.03
C ALA A 127 -13.64 -7.02 2.01
N LYS A 128 -13.91 -5.77 2.37
CA LYS A 128 -14.56 -4.79 1.47
C LYS A 128 -13.67 -4.41 0.29
N ILE A 129 -12.36 -4.21 0.52
CA ILE A 129 -11.38 -3.98 -0.55
C ILE A 129 -11.42 -5.17 -1.53
N LEU A 130 -11.21 -6.40 -1.03
CA LEU A 130 -11.20 -7.63 -1.83
C LEU A 130 -12.54 -7.91 -2.55
N GLN A 131 -13.66 -7.42 -2.03
CA GLN A 131 -14.97 -7.53 -2.69
C GLN A 131 -15.10 -6.59 -3.89
N GLN A 132 -14.47 -5.41 -3.82
CA GLN A 132 -14.53 -4.38 -4.86
C GLN A 132 -13.43 -4.51 -5.92
N MET A 133 -12.43 -5.38 -5.68
CA MET A 133 -11.36 -5.67 -6.63
C MET A 133 -11.86 -6.41 -7.86
N THR A 134 -11.28 -6.08 -9.02
CA THR A 134 -11.54 -6.80 -10.28
C THR A 134 -10.90 -8.18 -10.26
N TYR A 135 -9.66 -8.26 -9.77
CA TYR A 135 -8.87 -9.49 -9.70
C TYR A 135 -8.43 -9.73 -8.27
N LYS A 136 -8.71 -10.93 -7.74
CA LYS A 136 -8.31 -11.28 -6.38
C LYS A 136 -6.84 -11.69 -6.33
N PRO A 137 -6.10 -11.34 -5.27
CA PRO A 137 -4.77 -11.90 -5.04
C PRO A 137 -4.85 -13.42 -4.82
N ARG A 138 -3.74 -14.11 -5.09
CA ARG A 138 -3.61 -15.56 -4.86
C ARG A 138 -3.65 -15.89 -3.38
N GLU A 139 -2.94 -15.08 -2.61
CA GLU A 139 -2.90 -15.12 -1.15
C GLU A 139 -2.68 -13.71 -0.63
N SER A 140 -3.01 -13.49 0.63
CA SER A 140 -2.64 -12.26 1.32
C SER A 140 -2.03 -12.54 2.69
N VAL A 141 -1.22 -11.60 3.17
CA VAL A 141 -0.63 -11.65 4.51
C VAL A 141 -0.95 -10.34 5.20
N LEU A 142 -1.68 -10.43 6.31
CA LEU A 142 -1.96 -9.32 7.20
C LEU A 142 -1.00 -9.42 8.38
N PHE A 143 0.05 -8.60 8.31
CA PHE A 143 1.12 -8.51 9.30
C PHE A 143 0.96 -7.20 10.06
N TYR A 144 0.38 -7.28 11.25
CA TYR A 144 -0.07 -6.15 12.06
C TYR A 144 -1.01 -5.23 11.28
N ASN A 145 -0.47 -4.13 10.78
CA ASN A 145 -1.19 -3.09 10.07
C ASN A 145 -0.82 -3.03 8.58
N GLN A 146 -0.02 -3.98 8.11
CA GLN A 146 0.45 -4.11 6.75
C GLN A 146 -0.23 -5.30 6.08
N ILE A 147 -0.80 -5.06 4.89
CA ILE A 147 -1.48 -6.05 4.08
C ILE A 147 -0.66 -6.23 2.81
N TYR A 148 -0.10 -7.42 2.66
CA TYR A 148 0.61 -7.83 1.45
C TYR A 148 -0.33 -8.67 0.60
N MET A 149 -0.58 -8.26 -0.64
CA MET A 149 -1.38 -8.99 -1.61
C MET A 149 -0.50 -9.50 -2.75
N ASP A 150 -0.46 -10.82 -2.97
CA ASP A 150 0.36 -11.45 -4.01
C ASP A 150 -0.42 -11.74 -5.30
N PHE A 151 0.12 -11.27 -6.43
CA PHE A 151 -0.38 -11.50 -7.78
C PHE A 151 0.61 -12.30 -8.65
N GLY A 152 1.37 -13.21 -8.02
CA GLY A 152 2.35 -14.08 -8.65
C GLY A 152 3.73 -13.44 -8.76
N GLY A 153 4.27 -12.93 -7.65
CA GLY A 153 5.57 -12.24 -7.58
C GLY A 153 5.48 -10.72 -7.84
N ARG A 154 4.25 -10.22 -8.00
CA ARG A 154 3.90 -8.80 -8.05
C ARG A 154 3.06 -8.48 -6.83
N TYR A 155 3.37 -7.42 -6.12
CA TYR A 155 2.75 -7.14 -4.83
C TYR A 155 2.08 -5.78 -4.80
N ILE A 156 0.94 -5.75 -4.13
CA ILE A 156 0.33 -4.52 -3.63
C ILE A 156 0.45 -4.56 -2.11
N LEU A 157 1.18 -3.60 -1.55
CA LEU A 157 1.28 -3.38 -0.11
C LEU A 157 0.34 -2.25 0.29
N LEU A 158 -0.59 -2.55 1.20
CA LEU A 158 -1.37 -1.53 1.89
C LEU A 158 -0.92 -1.44 3.35
N GLU A 159 -0.63 -0.25 3.82
CA GLU A 159 -0.39 0.01 5.24
C GLU A 159 -1.52 0.89 5.77
N LEU A 160 -2.24 0.38 6.76
CA LEU A 160 -3.37 1.06 7.40
C LEU A 160 -2.95 1.58 8.77
N ARG A 161 -3.14 2.88 9.03
CA ARG A 161 -2.90 3.47 10.36
C ARG A 161 -4.03 4.43 10.69
N GLY A 162 -5.05 3.94 11.40
CA GLY A 162 -6.25 4.74 11.67
C GLY A 162 -6.98 5.08 10.36
N SER A 163 -7.05 6.36 10.03
CA SER A 163 -7.61 6.89 8.77
C SER A 163 -6.60 6.97 7.63
N ASP A 164 -5.33 6.68 7.89
CA ASP A 164 -4.25 6.81 6.91
C ASP A 164 -4.07 5.51 6.14
N LEU A 165 -4.02 5.61 4.81
CA LEU A 165 -3.72 4.53 3.88
C LEU A 165 -2.42 4.85 3.15
N ARG A 166 -1.47 3.93 3.15
CA ARG A 166 -0.32 3.99 2.23
C ARG A 166 -0.37 2.81 1.30
N LEU A 167 -0.25 3.08 0.01
CA LEU A 167 -0.19 2.08 -1.04
C LEU A 167 1.22 2.07 -1.63
N ASN A 168 1.78 0.89 -1.83
CA ASN A 168 3.06 0.71 -2.50
C ASN A 168 2.98 -0.45 -3.51
N LEU A 169 3.42 -0.21 -4.74
CA LEU A 169 3.38 -1.15 -5.85
C LEU A 169 4.76 -1.75 -6.12
N VAL A 170 4.82 -3.07 -6.33
CA VAL A 170 6.08 -3.80 -6.44
C VAL A 170 6.04 -4.71 -7.63
N ASN A 171 6.97 -4.49 -8.56
CA ASN A 171 6.97 -5.16 -9.87
C ASN A 171 5.62 -5.00 -10.59
N LEU A 172 4.91 -3.90 -10.31
CA LEU A 172 3.60 -3.60 -10.83
C LEU A 172 3.57 -2.12 -11.23
N ASN A 173 3.12 -1.83 -12.44
CA ASN A 173 2.93 -0.46 -12.90
C ASN A 173 1.54 0.06 -12.51
N LEU A 174 1.32 1.38 -12.63
CA LEU A 174 0.07 2.02 -12.24
C LEU A 174 -1.12 1.52 -13.08
N SER A 175 -0.93 1.27 -14.38
CA SER A 175 -2.01 0.80 -15.25
C SER A 175 -2.49 -0.61 -14.90
N GLU A 176 -1.57 -1.53 -14.59
CA GLU A 176 -1.88 -2.88 -14.11
C GLU A 176 -2.54 -2.83 -12.73
N ALA A 177 -2.01 -2.01 -11.81
CA ALA A 177 -2.60 -1.82 -10.50
C ALA A 177 -4.04 -1.27 -10.59
N SER A 178 -4.30 -0.32 -11.49
CA SER A 178 -5.63 0.21 -11.76
C SER A 178 -6.62 -0.89 -12.15
N ARG A 179 -6.23 -1.74 -13.10
CA ARG A 179 -7.06 -2.86 -13.57
C ARG A 179 -7.30 -3.90 -12.47
N ILE A 180 -6.27 -4.22 -11.68
CA ILE A 180 -6.35 -5.18 -10.58
C ILE A 180 -7.33 -4.69 -9.50
N LEU A 181 -7.14 -3.47 -9.03
CA LEU A 181 -7.90 -2.91 -7.93
C LEU A 181 -9.29 -2.44 -8.35
N GLY A 182 -9.47 -1.91 -9.56
CA GLY A 182 -10.77 -1.48 -10.09
C GLY A 182 -11.56 -0.61 -9.09
N ARG A 183 -12.78 -1.04 -8.76
CA ARG A 183 -13.69 -0.31 -7.86
C ARG A 183 -13.19 -0.23 -6.41
N ALA A 184 -12.17 -1.01 -6.04
CA ALA A 184 -11.54 -0.86 -4.75
C ALA A 184 -10.84 0.50 -4.59
N ILE A 185 -10.39 1.13 -5.69
CA ILE A 185 -9.73 2.44 -5.67
C ILE A 185 -10.67 3.55 -5.15
N PRO A 186 -11.83 3.82 -5.77
CA PRO A 186 -12.76 4.82 -5.24
C PRO A 186 -13.34 4.44 -3.86
N TYR A 187 -13.49 3.14 -3.57
CA TYR A 187 -13.85 2.70 -2.22
C TYR A 187 -12.79 3.11 -1.18
N MET A 188 -11.52 2.79 -1.42
CA MET A 188 -10.41 3.18 -0.55
C MET A 188 -10.31 4.70 -0.43
N ASP A 189 -10.56 5.43 -1.52
CA ASP A 189 -10.60 6.88 -1.45
C ASP A 189 -11.71 7.38 -0.51
N SER A 190 -12.92 6.81 -0.58
CA SER A 190 -14.03 7.25 0.27
C SER A 190 -13.87 6.90 1.75
N VAL A 191 -13.17 5.81 2.07
CA VAL A 191 -13.09 5.29 3.45
C VAL A 191 -11.90 5.82 4.22
N PHE A 192 -10.77 6.04 3.56
CA PHE A 192 -9.56 6.54 4.20
C PHE A 192 -9.47 8.05 4.01
N GLY A 193 -9.03 8.79 5.03
CA GLY A 193 -8.92 10.24 4.95
C GLY A 193 -7.65 10.66 4.21
N ASN A 194 -6.51 10.15 4.67
CA ASN A 194 -5.20 10.51 4.15
C ASN A 194 -4.62 9.38 3.32
N LYS A 195 -4.06 9.70 2.16
CA LYS A 195 -3.33 8.76 1.32
C LYS A 195 -1.95 9.27 0.92
N ASN A 196 -1.05 8.38 0.52
CA ASN A 196 0.25 8.77 -0.03
C ASN A 196 0.14 9.17 -1.50
N GLU A 197 1.19 9.82 -2.00
CA GLU A 197 1.30 10.26 -3.39
C GLU A 197 1.00 9.15 -4.41
N GLU A 198 1.53 7.94 -4.19
CA GLU A 198 1.36 6.80 -5.08
C GLU A 198 -0.11 6.37 -5.24
N PHE A 199 -0.91 6.49 -4.16
CA PHE A 199 -2.35 6.27 -4.22
C PHE A 199 -3.04 7.32 -5.10
N TYR A 200 -2.70 8.61 -4.98
CA TYR A 200 -3.34 9.65 -5.80
C TYR A 200 -2.96 9.55 -7.27
N LYS A 201 -1.74 9.12 -7.59
CA LYS A 201 -1.35 8.74 -8.97
C LYS A 201 -2.21 7.60 -9.48
N LEU A 202 -2.37 6.54 -8.70
CA LEU A 202 -3.24 5.42 -9.04
C LEU A 202 -4.70 5.85 -9.24
N LEU A 203 -5.22 6.72 -8.37
CA LEU A 203 -6.56 7.28 -8.47
C LEU A 203 -6.76 8.07 -9.76
N PHE A 204 -5.77 8.87 -10.16
CA PHE A 204 -5.79 9.58 -11.43
C PHE A 204 -5.79 8.60 -12.62
N VAL A 205 -4.93 7.57 -12.59
CA VAL A 205 -4.86 6.54 -13.63
C VAL A 205 -6.20 5.83 -13.79
N TYR A 206 -6.82 5.39 -12.69
CA TYR A 206 -8.17 4.81 -12.69
C TYR A 206 -9.20 5.78 -13.27
N SER A 207 -9.19 7.02 -12.80
CA SER A 207 -10.13 8.03 -13.24
C SER A 207 -10.02 8.34 -14.74
N SER A 208 -8.82 8.24 -15.30
CA SER A 208 -8.54 8.44 -16.73
C SER A 208 -8.96 7.29 -17.66
N GLU A 209 -9.61 6.23 -17.16
CA GLU A 209 -10.07 5.10 -17.98
C GLU A 209 -11.34 5.40 -18.77
N THR A 210 -12.25 6.22 -18.22
CA THR A 210 -13.49 6.63 -18.88
C THR A 210 -13.76 8.12 -18.69
N LEU A 211 -14.54 8.71 -19.60
CA LEU A 211 -14.94 10.12 -19.46
C LEU A 211 -15.69 10.39 -18.14
N GLY A 212 -16.60 9.48 -17.74
CA GLY A 212 -17.40 9.66 -16.53
C GLY A 212 -16.58 9.63 -15.25
N THR A 213 -15.64 8.69 -15.14
CA THR A 213 -14.71 8.63 -13.99
C THR A 213 -13.75 9.81 -13.97
N PHE A 214 -13.32 10.29 -15.14
CA PHE A 214 -12.45 11.45 -15.24
C PHE A 214 -13.18 12.73 -14.83
N GLN A 215 -14.43 12.90 -15.28
CA GLN A 215 -15.27 14.02 -14.86
C GLN A 215 -15.47 14.02 -13.34
N TRP A 216 -15.79 12.86 -12.74
CA TRP A 216 -15.87 12.74 -11.27
C TRP A 216 -14.57 13.19 -10.59
N PHE A 217 -13.42 12.73 -11.07
CA PHE A 217 -12.14 13.14 -10.52
C PHE A 217 -11.90 14.64 -10.66
N PHE A 218 -12.20 15.22 -11.82
CA PHE A 218 -12.03 16.64 -12.06
C PHE A 218 -12.94 17.47 -11.14
N ASP A 219 -14.21 17.09 -11.02
CA ASP A 219 -15.21 17.74 -10.16
C ASP A 219 -14.82 17.67 -8.67
N GLN A 220 -14.19 16.58 -8.21
CA GLN A 220 -13.84 16.39 -6.80
C GLN A 220 -12.47 16.96 -6.43
N TYR A 221 -11.45 16.79 -7.26
CA TYR A 221 -10.06 17.09 -6.90
C TYR A 221 -9.45 18.28 -7.63
N VAL A 222 -10.05 18.71 -8.76
CA VAL A 222 -9.48 19.80 -9.57
C VAL A 222 -10.33 21.06 -9.44
N TYR A 223 -11.60 20.98 -9.86
CA TYR A 223 -12.51 22.12 -9.94
C TYR A 223 -12.64 22.93 -8.63
N PRO A 224 -12.81 22.31 -7.45
CA PRO A 224 -12.97 23.06 -6.19
C PRO A 224 -11.74 23.89 -5.81
N TYR A 225 -10.57 23.52 -6.32
CA TYR A 225 -9.30 24.15 -5.99
C TYR A 225 -8.74 25.03 -7.12
N LEU A 226 -9.48 25.18 -8.22
CA LEU A 226 -9.16 26.16 -9.25
C LEU A 226 -9.24 27.58 -8.68
N ASN A 227 -8.26 28.40 -9.05
CA ASN A 227 -8.24 29.81 -8.70
C ASN A 227 -9.31 30.61 -9.49
N PRO A 228 -9.63 31.86 -9.09
CA PRO A 228 -10.68 32.65 -9.74
C PRO A 228 -10.51 32.80 -11.26
N GLU A 229 -9.28 33.05 -11.75
CA GLU A 229 -9.02 33.20 -13.18
C GLU A 229 -9.27 31.89 -13.95
N GLN A 230 -8.89 30.75 -13.36
CA GLN A 230 -9.12 29.44 -13.96
C GLN A 230 -10.62 29.10 -14.00
N ARG A 231 -11.39 29.52 -12.98
CA ARG A 231 -12.84 29.32 -12.94
C ARG A 231 -13.55 30.21 -13.95
N GLU A 232 -13.22 31.50 -13.99
CA GLU A 232 -13.74 32.45 -14.96
C GLU A 232 -13.49 31.95 -16.39
N PHE A 233 -12.29 31.42 -16.68
CA PHE A 233 -12.00 30.79 -17.96
C PHE A 233 -12.99 29.67 -18.31
N LEU A 234 -13.29 28.77 -17.37
CA LEU A 234 -14.19 27.64 -17.60
C LEU A 234 -15.66 28.09 -17.73
N GLU A 235 -16.05 29.13 -17.00
CA GLU A 235 -17.39 29.73 -17.06
C GLU A 235 -17.61 30.46 -18.40
N GLU A 236 -16.61 31.21 -18.88
CA GLU A 236 -16.61 31.89 -20.19
C GLU A 236 -16.72 30.93 -21.38
N MET A 237 -16.17 29.72 -21.26
CA MET A 237 -16.30 28.71 -22.32
C MET A 237 -17.76 28.27 -22.54
N HIS A 238 -18.68 28.60 -21.62
CA HIS A 238 -20.11 28.23 -21.62
C HIS A 238 -20.40 26.72 -21.79
N ASP A 239 -19.37 25.87 -21.83
CA ASP A 239 -19.46 24.45 -22.08
C ASP A 239 -18.38 23.67 -21.32
N TYR A 240 -18.54 23.67 -20.01
CA TYR A 240 -17.73 22.90 -19.06
C TYR A 240 -17.59 21.42 -19.47
N ARG A 241 -18.68 20.81 -19.96
CA ARG A 241 -18.68 19.38 -20.34
C ARG A 241 -17.80 19.14 -21.56
N ASN A 242 -17.85 20.01 -22.56
CA ASN A 242 -16.97 19.91 -23.72
C ASN A 242 -15.51 20.16 -23.35
N PHE A 243 -15.21 21.08 -22.42
CA PHE A 243 -13.86 21.25 -21.90
C PHE A 243 -13.32 19.96 -21.25
N VAL A 244 -14.08 19.36 -20.33
CA VAL A 244 -13.66 18.13 -19.64
C VAL A 244 -13.52 16.97 -20.63
N SER A 245 -14.42 16.86 -21.61
CA SER A 245 -14.34 15.86 -22.68
C SER A 245 -13.09 16.03 -23.55
N LEU A 246 -12.76 17.27 -23.91
CA LEU A 246 -11.55 17.57 -24.65
C LEU A 246 -10.30 17.25 -23.83
N LEU A 247 -10.24 17.70 -22.58
CA LEU A 247 -9.13 17.41 -21.68
C LEU A 247 -8.94 15.89 -21.51
N TYR A 248 -10.03 15.14 -21.32
CA TYR A 248 -10.02 13.68 -21.26
C TYR A 248 -9.42 13.05 -22.52
N SER A 249 -9.70 13.59 -23.71
CA SER A 249 -9.14 13.07 -24.97
C SER A 249 -7.60 13.15 -25.02
N TYR A 250 -6.99 14.10 -24.31
CA TYR A 250 -5.53 14.19 -24.13
C TYR A 250 -5.04 13.33 -22.98
N VAL A 251 -5.72 13.37 -21.83
CA VAL A 251 -5.36 12.58 -20.64
C VAL A 251 -5.39 11.06 -20.93
N SER A 252 -6.39 10.59 -21.66
CA SER A 252 -6.53 9.17 -22.03
C SER A 252 -5.37 8.63 -22.88
N ARG A 253 -4.62 9.52 -23.56
CA ARG A 253 -3.46 9.18 -24.40
C ARG A 253 -2.12 9.28 -23.67
N LEU A 254 -2.10 9.75 -22.42
CA LEU A 254 -0.87 9.84 -21.64
C LEU A 254 -0.28 8.46 -21.37
N ASN A 255 1.06 8.40 -21.27
CA ASN A 255 1.72 7.22 -20.73
C ASN A 255 1.56 7.19 -19.21
N LYS A 256 0.55 6.47 -18.75
CA LYS A 256 0.13 6.37 -17.34
C LYS A 256 1.15 5.68 -16.44
N ASP A 257 2.07 4.90 -17.00
CA ASP A 257 3.09 4.17 -16.22
C ASP A 257 4.34 5.01 -15.91
N ARG A 258 4.45 6.20 -16.51
CA ARG A 258 5.56 7.15 -16.28
C ARG A 258 5.08 8.49 -15.75
N LEU A 259 4.00 8.49 -14.98
CA LEU A 259 3.48 9.71 -14.37
C LEU A 259 4.45 10.25 -13.32
N GLU A 260 4.89 11.49 -13.54
CA GLU A 260 5.62 12.28 -12.56
C GLU A 260 4.69 12.72 -11.42
N ASN A 261 5.22 13.51 -10.50
CA ASN A 261 4.49 14.00 -9.33
C ASN A 261 3.54 15.14 -9.69
N GLU A 262 3.55 15.62 -10.93
CA GLU A 262 2.69 16.69 -11.42
C GLU A 262 2.25 16.43 -12.86
N ILE A 263 1.00 16.77 -13.18
CA ILE A 263 0.49 16.83 -14.55
C ILE A 263 0.19 18.29 -14.86
N GLY A 264 0.99 18.88 -15.74
CA GLY A 264 0.76 20.24 -16.21
C GLY A 264 -0.12 20.25 -17.44
N ILE A 265 -1.20 21.03 -17.38
CA ILE A 265 -2.14 21.24 -18.47
C ILE A 265 -2.00 22.69 -18.90
N ARG A 266 -1.73 22.91 -20.20
CA ARG A 266 -1.74 24.22 -20.83
C ARG A 266 -2.80 24.26 -21.92
N VAL A 267 -3.66 25.25 -21.85
CA VAL A 267 -4.80 25.44 -22.75
C VAL A 267 -4.65 26.80 -23.42
N VAL A 268 -4.37 26.79 -24.72
CA VAL A 268 -4.12 28.01 -25.52
C VAL A 268 -5.43 28.46 -26.17
N ARG A 269 -5.78 29.75 -26.01
CA ARG A 269 -6.96 30.34 -26.67
C ARG A 269 -6.64 30.71 -28.11
N ARG A 270 -7.61 30.50 -29.01
CA ARG A 270 -7.59 31.09 -30.37
C ARG A 270 -8.01 32.55 -30.40
N ALA A 271 -8.86 32.98 -29.46
CA ALA A 271 -9.42 34.32 -29.38
C ALA A 271 -8.79 35.14 -28.25
N ASN A 272 -8.79 36.47 -28.40
CA ASN A 272 -8.31 37.37 -27.36
C ASN A 272 -9.18 37.29 -26.09
N PRO A 273 -8.57 37.33 -24.89
CA PRO A 273 -7.14 37.49 -24.63
C PRO A 273 -6.34 36.18 -24.85
N ASN A 274 -5.19 36.27 -25.52
CA ASN A 274 -4.28 35.16 -25.81
C ASN A 274 -3.57 34.55 -24.58
N ARG A 275 -4.03 34.85 -23.35
CA ARG A 275 -3.43 34.31 -22.14
C ARG A 275 -3.81 32.83 -22.02
N PRO A 276 -2.83 31.89 -21.99
CA PRO A 276 -3.15 30.48 -21.84
C PRO A 276 -3.69 30.23 -20.42
N LEU A 277 -4.67 29.33 -20.32
CA LEU A 277 -5.04 28.73 -19.05
C LEU A 277 -4.01 27.65 -18.72
N GLU A 278 -3.47 27.70 -17.51
CA GLU A 278 -2.53 26.71 -17.02
C GLU A 278 -3.07 26.10 -15.73
N ILE A 279 -2.95 24.78 -15.60
CA ILE A 279 -3.37 24.02 -14.42
C ILE A 279 -2.29 22.97 -14.13
N GLY A 280 -1.67 23.01 -12.94
CA GLY A 280 -0.83 21.93 -12.45
C GLY A 280 -1.60 21.04 -11.49
N ILE A 281 -1.72 19.75 -11.78
CA ILE A 281 -2.29 18.75 -10.86
C ILE A 281 -1.12 18.03 -10.20
N ALA A 282 -0.74 18.44 -9.00
CA ALA A 282 0.38 17.86 -8.26
C ALA A 282 -0.12 16.82 -7.25
N PHE A 283 0.44 15.61 -7.31
CA PHE A 283 0.18 14.54 -6.36
C PHE A 283 1.07 14.72 -5.14
N ALA A 284 0.47 14.83 -3.97
CA ALA A 284 1.19 15.04 -2.72
C ALA A 284 0.78 14.00 -1.67
N ASN A 285 1.55 13.94 -0.58
CA ASN A 285 1.07 13.23 0.60
C ASN A 285 -0.15 13.97 1.15
N ARG A 286 -1.24 13.24 1.39
CA ARG A 286 -2.54 13.72 1.91
C ARG A 286 -3.40 14.55 0.96
N GLY A 287 -3.10 14.60 -0.34
CA GLY A 287 -4.02 15.22 -1.29
C GLY A 287 -3.48 15.43 -2.70
N ILE A 288 -4.32 16.09 -3.49
CA ILE A 288 -3.98 16.63 -4.81
C ILE A 288 -3.95 18.14 -4.67
N GLU A 289 -2.84 18.76 -5.06
CA GLU A 289 -2.67 20.21 -5.09
C GLU A 289 -2.93 20.74 -6.50
N VAL A 290 -3.80 21.74 -6.61
CA VAL A 290 -4.05 22.43 -7.89
C VAL A 290 -3.23 23.71 -7.93
N ARG A 291 -2.28 23.78 -8.86
CA ARG A 291 -1.37 24.90 -9.05
C ARG A 291 -1.81 25.77 -10.22
N ARG A 292 -1.58 27.08 -10.06
CA ARG A 292 -1.82 28.06 -11.12
C ARG A 292 -0.85 27.89 -12.30
N TYR A 293 0.40 27.58 -12.00
CA TYR A 293 1.46 27.41 -12.98
C TYR A 293 2.11 26.04 -12.77
N PRO A 294 2.03 25.14 -13.75
CA PRO A 294 2.67 23.84 -13.65
C PRO A 294 4.19 23.98 -13.79
N SER A 295 4.96 23.13 -13.10
CA SER A 295 6.42 23.11 -13.23
C SER A 295 6.85 22.62 -14.62
N THR A 296 6.10 21.65 -15.16
CA THR A 296 6.32 21.05 -16.49
C THR A 296 4.98 20.91 -17.22
N THR A 297 4.90 21.29 -18.49
CA THR A 297 3.71 21.07 -19.31
C THR A 297 3.68 19.65 -19.86
N THR A 298 2.72 18.84 -19.40
CA THR A 298 2.49 17.45 -19.84
C THR A 298 1.48 17.37 -20.98
N ILE A 299 0.44 18.20 -20.92
CA ILE A 299 -0.64 18.31 -21.90
C ILE A 299 -0.67 19.74 -22.40
N SER A 300 -0.68 19.92 -23.71
CA SER A 300 -0.89 21.23 -24.34
C SER A 300 -1.87 21.11 -25.48
N PHE A 301 -2.96 21.88 -25.44
CA PHE A 301 -3.94 21.93 -26.52
C PHE A 301 -4.56 23.30 -26.69
N MET A 302 -5.29 23.45 -27.79
CA MET A 302 -5.91 24.71 -28.19
C MET A 302 -7.43 24.58 -28.18
N VAL A 303 -8.11 25.62 -27.73
CA VAL A 303 -9.58 25.79 -27.71
C VAL A 303 -9.97 27.12 -28.36
#